data_AF-A0A1G3YAC0-F1
#
_entry.id   AF-A0A1G3YAC0-F1
#
_cell.length_a   1.000
_cell.length_b   1.000
_cell.length_c   1.000
_cell.angle_alpha   90.00
_cell.angle_beta   90.00
_cell.angle_gamma   90.00
#
_symmetry.space_group_name_H-M   'P 1'
#
loop_
_entity.id
_entity.type
_entity.pdbx_description
1 polymer ?
#
loop_
_entity_poly.entity_id
_entity_poly.type
_entity_poly.pdbx_seq_one_letter_code
_entity_poly.pdbx_strand_id
1 'polypeptide(L)'
;MVDLSALIDTVQKNCTIADARHARDMTMCTFLLEMREYYRWEMEIPYGARLPKDELGDWLNARESLWDTVEEEDFALLPLTESGIDPFEANDVNRALIPQGLVYSSGLGHFRKPHFVLAELKRAEVREGVQVLVAGCEYARDLIAPPAAMRDGAIFLRMDAVRRLLWNKYEEWQWKEKDTALGRAFAHYDFERDIERGLDRMTEAESEAMILHEIGEARAESLLGEDWNAMLGQLSSRHAELLVRAVRDHLADCLVTLPTLLEREAIGSLHFYLANLSGLRRALFPALPQAYEAWLDNRDTATLAQTVAAAEAHWLSAARRLTSTYHHDPAHGDAQLNTLAGGDLASLKL
;
A
#
# COMPACT_ATOMS: atom_id res chain seq x y z
N MET A 1 6.28 -5.91 32.52
CA MET A 1 5.25 -6.60 31.71
C MET A 1 4.42 -5.49 31.12
N VAL A 2 4.25 -5.46 29.79
CA VAL A 2 3.50 -4.37 29.14
C VAL A 2 2.02 -4.51 29.51
N ASP A 3 1.41 -3.43 29.96
CA ASP A 3 -0.05 -3.35 30.06
C ASP A 3 -0.61 -3.20 28.65
N LEU A 4 -1.00 -4.34 28.06
CA LEU A 4 -1.45 -4.39 26.68
C LEU A 4 -2.73 -3.58 26.46
N SER A 5 -3.65 -3.54 27.43
CA SER A 5 -4.89 -2.77 27.30
C SER A 5 -4.59 -1.28 27.23
N ALA A 6 -3.79 -0.77 28.18
CA ALA A 6 -3.41 0.65 28.19
C ALA A 6 -2.63 1.04 26.92
N LEU A 7 -1.78 0.16 26.41
CA LEU A 7 -1.06 0.39 25.15
C LEU A 7 -2.02 0.46 23.95
N ILE A 8 -2.95 -0.50 23.82
CA ILE A 8 -3.95 -0.52 22.74
C ILE A 8 -4.76 0.78 22.75
N ASP A 9 -5.29 1.17 23.92
CA ASP A 9 -6.09 2.38 24.07
C ASP A 9 -5.30 3.64 23.69
N THR A 10 -4.02 3.71 24.09
CA THR A 10 -3.15 4.84 23.75
C THR A 10 -2.87 4.91 22.25
N VAL A 11 -2.55 3.77 21.61
CA VAL A 11 -2.30 3.74 20.17
C VAL A 11 -3.57 4.09 19.41
N GLN A 12 -4.72 3.53 19.78
CA GLN A 12 -6.00 3.83 19.13
C GLN A 12 -6.42 5.29 19.32
N LYS A 13 -6.11 5.90 20.47
CA LYS A 13 -6.29 7.34 20.66
C LYS A 13 -5.44 8.14 19.67
N ASN A 14 -4.17 7.81 19.50
CA ASN A 14 -3.30 8.49 18.53
C ASN A 14 -3.78 8.31 17.09
N CYS A 15 -4.27 7.12 16.71
CA CYS A 15 -4.95 6.91 15.43
C CYS A 15 -6.16 7.82 15.26
N THR A 16 -6.99 7.92 16.30
CA THR A 16 -8.21 8.75 16.28
C THR A 16 -7.88 10.23 16.12
N ILE A 17 -6.84 10.74 16.79
CA ILE A 17 -6.34 12.10 16.62
C ILE A 17 -5.85 12.33 15.18
N ALA A 18 -5.07 11.39 14.64
CA ALA A 18 -4.56 11.47 13.27
C ALA A 18 -5.69 11.43 12.23
N ASP A 19 -6.71 10.61 12.45
CA ASP A 19 -7.89 10.57 11.59
C ASP A 19 -8.72 11.83 11.68
N ALA A 20 -8.98 12.36 12.89
CA ALA A 20 -9.74 13.60 13.09
C ALA A 20 -9.15 14.78 12.29
N ARG A 21 -7.82 14.92 12.31
CA ARG A 21 -7.09 15.99 11.60
C ARG A 21 -7.13 15.89 10.08
N HIS A 22 -7.29 14.68 9.53
CA HIS A 22 -7.06 14.41 8.11
C HIS A 22 -8.26 13.79 7.38
N ALA A 23 -9.34 13.42 8.07
CA ALA A 23 -10.51 12.83 7.45
C ALA A 23 -11.15 13.76 6.40
N ARG A 24 -11.08 15.08 6.63
CA ARG A 24 -11.61 16.12 5.72
C ARG A 24 -10.83 16.26 4.41
N ASP A 25 -9.64 15.64 4.30
CA ASP A 25 -8.85 15.64 3.05
C ASP A 25 -9.41 14.68 1.99
N MET A 26 -10.30 13.76 2.38
CA MET A 26 -10.92 12.80 1.48
C MET A 26 -12.17 13.34 0.79
N THR A 27 -12.45 12.83 -0.42
CA THR A 27 -13.78 13.05 -1.04
C THR A 27 -14.85 12.29 -0.25
N MET A 28 -16.09 12.80 -0.26
CA MET A 28 -17.21 12.18 0.46
C MET A 28 -17.40 10.68 0.15
N CYS A 29 -17.29 10.29 -1.12
CA CYS A 29 -17.44 8.89 -1.51
C CYS A 29 -16.33 8.01 -0.92
N THR A 30 -15.07 8.47 -0.98
CA THR A 30 -13.94 7.76 -0.39
C THR A 30 -14.09 7.67 1.13
N PHE A 31 -14.44 8.78 1.78
CA PHE A 31 -14.66 8.85 3.21
C PHE A 31 -15.69 7.81 3.69
N LEU A 32 -16.85 7.75 3.05
CA LEU A 32 -17.90 6.79 3.42
C LEU A 32 -17.50 5.33 3.20
N LEU A 33 -16.70 5.04 2.16
CA LEU A 33 -16.16 3.70 1.96
C LEU A 33 -15.17 3.33 3.06
N GLU A 34 -14.22 4.20 3.38
CA GLU A 34 -13.25 3.94 4.47
C GLU A 34 -13.95 3.79 5.82
N MET A 35 -14.93 4.62 6.15
CA MET A 35 -15.67 4.53 7.41
C MET A 35 -16.48 3.24 7.52
N ARG A 36 -17.09 2.79 6.42
CA ARG A 36 -17.79 1.51 6.37
C ARG A 36 -16.84 0.35 6.65
N GLU A 37 -15.66 0.37 6.06
CA GLU A 37 -14.64 -0.67 6.26
C GLU A 37 -14.03 -0.63 7.66
N TYR A 38 -13.85 0.57 8.21
CA TYR A 38 -13.37 0.74 9.58
C TYR A 38 -14.39 0.28 10.61
N TYR A 39 -15.68 0.53 10.40
CA TYR A 39 -16.75 -0.07 11.20
C TYR A 39 -16.75 -1.60 11.15
N ARG A 40 -16.59 -2.20 9.95
CA ARG A 40 -16.47 -3.65 9.81
C ARG A 40 -15.28 -4.21 10.60
N TRP A 41 -14.19 -3.44 10.69
CA TRP A 41 -13.02 -3.83 11.48
C TRP A 41 -13.28 -3.74 12.97
N GLU A 42 -13.73 -2.59 13.45
CA GLU A 42 -13.93 -2.35 14.88
C GLU A 42 -15.00 -3.25 15.49
N MET A 43 -16.06 -3.56 14.72
CA MET A 43 -17.14 -4.42 15.18
C MET A 43 -16.92 -5.90 14.84
N GLU A 44 -15.74 -6.28 14.34
CA GLU A 44 -15.37 -7.65 13.96
C GLU A 44 -16.40 -8.34 13.05
N ILE A 45 -17.01 -7.57 12.13
CA ILE A 45 -18.05 -8.09 11.24
C ILE A 45 -17.45 -9.11 10.27
N PRO A 46 -17.95 -10.36 10.22
CA PRO A 46 -17.44 -11.37 9.29
C PRO A 46 -17.55 -10.96 7.83
N TYR A 47 -16.65 -11.46 6.99
CA TYR A 47 -16.71 -11.27 5.54
C TYR A 47 -18.00 -11.87 4.97
N GLY A 48 -18.65 -11.14 4.06
CA GLY A 48 -19.95 -11.53 3.49
C GLY A 48 -21.16 -11.29 4.39
N ALA A 49 -20.97 -10.94 5.67
CA ALA A 49 -22.07 -10.56 6.55
C ALA A 49 -22.68 -9.23 6.10
N ARG A 50 -24.00 -9.14 6.22
CA ARG A 50 -24.76 -7.92 5.94
C ARG A 50 -24.49 -6.89 7.02
N LEU A 51 -24.16 -5.67 6.58
CA LEU A 51 -23.99 -4.54 7.49
C LEU A 51 -25.33 -4.06 8.08
N PRO A 52 -25.41 -3.86 9.40
CA PRO A 52 -26.57 -3.27 10.05
C PRO A 52 -26.60 -1.76 9.79
N LYS A 53 -27.54 -1.31 8.93
CA LYS A 53 -27.54 0.06 8.42
C LYS A 53 -27.76 1.12 9.50
N ASP A 54 -28.66 0.86 10.43
CA ASP A 54 -29.04 1.82 11.47
C ASP A 54 -27.88 1.98 12.47
N GLU A 55 -27.31 0.86 12.93
CA GLU A 55 -26.14 0.83 13.82
C GLU A 55 -24.90 1.46 13.19
N LEU A 56 -24.67 1.25 11.89
CA LEU A 56 -23.60 1.95 11.16
C LEU A 56 -23.84 3.47 11.14
N GLY A 57 -25.07 3.92 10.93
CA GLY A 57 -25.43 5.34 10.95
C GLY A 57 -25.18 5.98 12.31
N ASP A 58 -25.61 5.33 13.39
CA ASP A 58 -25.38 5.80 14.75
C ASP A 58 -23.88 5.84 15.09
N TRP A 59 -23.13 4.81 14.67
CA TRP A 59 -21.69 4.75 14.87
C TRP A 59 -20.93 5.84 14.11
N LEU A 60 -21.31 6.13 12.86
CA LEU A 60 -20.72 7.22 12.06
C LEU A 60 -20.86 8.56 12.78
N ASN A 61 -22.08 8.88 13.26
CA ASN A 61 -22.35 10.12 13.98
C ASN A 61 -21.54 10.21 15.28
N ALA A 62 -21.43 9.10 16.02
CA ALA A 62 -20.64 9.05 17.25
C ALA A 62 -19.15 9.24 16.98
N ARG A 63 -18.62 8.65 15.89
CA ARG A 63 -17.21 8.79 15.49
C ARG A 63 -16.87 10.22 15.09
N GLU A 64 -17.71 10.86 14.28
CA GLU A 64 -17.52 12.26 13.90
C GLU A 64 -17.57 13.18 15.13
N SER A 65 -18.53 12.95 16.04
CA SER A 65 -18.62 13.72 17.28
C SER A 65 -17.37 13.55 18.17
N LEU A 66 -16.78 12.35 18.20
CA LEU A 66 -15.53 12.09 18.91
C LEU A 66 -14.35 12.83 18.27
N TRP A 67 -14.26 12.86 16.94
CA TRP A 67 -13.19 13.57 16.25
C TRP A 67 -13.17 15.06 16.56
N ASP A 68 -14.34 15.70 16.64
CA ASP A 68 -14.45 17.11 17.03
C ASP A 68 -13.88 17.39 18.44
N THR A 69 -13.83 16.39 19.33
CA THR A 69 -13.27 16.57 20.68
C THR A 69 -11.77 16.32 20.76
N VAL A 70 -11.17 15.60 19.81
CA VAL A 70 -9.76 15.16 19.87
C VAL A 70 -8.86 15.75 18.77
N GLU A 71 -9.42 16.43 17.76
CA GLU A 71 -8.68 17.00 16.60
C GLU A 71 -7.48 17.86 17.04
N GLU A 72 -7.65 18.62 18.12
CA GLU A 72 -6.65 19.56 18.66
C GLU A 72 -5.74 18.95 19.76
N GLU A 73 -5.91 17.66 20.11
CA GLU A 73 -5.10 17.02 21.16
C GLU A 73 -3.72 16.60 20.66
N ASP A 74 -2.69 16.75 21.49
CA ASP A 74 -1.37 16.19 21.20
C ASP A 74 -1.37 14.66 21.20
N PHE A 75 -0.47 14.05 20.42
CA PHE A 75 -0.29 12.60 20.44
C PHE A 75 0.25 12.17 21.82
N ALA A 76 -0.36 11.14 22.37
CA ALA A 76 0.01 10.59 23.66
C ALA A 76 1.28 9.72 23.55
N LEU A 77 2.15 9.81 24.57
CA LEU A 77 3.29 8.92 24.74
C LEU A 77 2.82 7.48 25.01
N LEU A 78 3.50 6.50 24.41
CA LEU A 78 3.18 5.09 24.59
C LEU A 78 3.64 4.59 25.97
N PRO A 79 2.77 3.90 26.74
CA PRO A 79 3.02 3.51 28.13
C PRO A 79 3.91 2.26 28.24
N LEU A 80 5.10 2.27 27.62
CA LEU A 80 6.07 1.17 27.62
C LEU A 80 7.18 1.33 28.67
N THR A 81 7.38 2.55 29.15
CA THR A 81 8.35 2.93 30.19
C THR A 81 7.67 3.89 31.18
N GLU A 82 8.31 4.17 32.32
CA GLU A 82 7.78 5.14 33.30
C GLU A 82 7.64 6.55 32.71
N SER A 83 8.51 6.94 31.77
CA SER A 83 8.46 8.24 31.09
C SER A 83 7.58 8.25 29.84
N GLY A 84 7.10 7.07 29.40
CA GLY A 84 6.54 6.89 28.07
C GLY A 84 7.60 6.94 26.96
N ILE A 85 7.20 6.51 25.75
CA ILE A 85 7.99 6.61 24.52
C ILE A 85 7.20 7.46 23.52
N ASP A 86 7.86 8.34 22.78
CA ASP A 86 7.23 9.12 21.71
C ASP A 86 6.63 8.17 20.65
N PRO A 87 5.38 8.37 20.22
CA PRO A 87 4.72 7.47 19.27
C PRO A 87 5.38 7.45 17.88
N PHE A 88 6.27 8.38 17.55
CA PHE A 88 7.04 8.35 16.31
C PHE A 88 8.34 7.55 16.41
N GLU A 89 8.79 7.17 17.61
CA GLU A 89 10.02 6.41 17.84
C GLU A 89 9.79 4.90 17.68
N ALA A 90 9.31 4.46 16.50
CA ALA A 90 8.92 3.08 16.22
C ALA A 90 10.00 2.04 16.58
N ASN A 91 11.27 2.38 16.38
CA ASN A 91 12.39 1.49 16.67
C ASN A 91 12.54 1.20 18.17
N ASP A 92 12.36 2.21 19.02
CA ASP A 92 12.43 2.06 20.47
C ASP A 92 11.19 1.32 21.00
N VAL A 93 10.01 1.63 20.44
CA VAL A 93 8.76 0.92 20.72
C VAL A 93 8.89 -0.57 20.38
N ASN A 94 9.36 -0.91 19.17
CA ASN A 94 9.51 -2.29 18.71
C ASN A 94 10.58 -3.08 19.48
N ARG A 95 11.59 -2.42 20.04
CA ARG A 95 12.58 -3.07 20.92
C ARG A 95 11.91 -3.68 22.15
N ALA A 96 10.85 -3.05 22.67
CA ALA A 96 10.06 -3.57 23.77
C ALA A 96 8.99 -4.59 23.33
N LEU A 97 8.39 -4.40 22.15
CA LEU A 97 7.23 -5.18 21.70
C LEU A 97 7.56 -6.49 20.97
N ILE A 98 8.60 -6.52 20.13
CA ILE A 98 8.95 -7.72 19.34
C ILE A 98 9.19 -8.95 20.22
N PRO A 99 9.91 -8.88 21.36
CA PRO A 99 10.08 -10.03 22.25
C PRO A 99 8.78 -10.57 22.86
N GLN A 100 7.71 -9.79 22.83
CA GLN A 100 6.38 -10.14 23.35
C GLN A 100 5.44 -10.65 22.25
N GLY A 101 5.93 -10.79 21.01
CA GLY A 101 5.10 -11.21 19.87
C GLY A 101 4.19 -10.09 19.34
N LEU A 102 4.55 -8.82 19.59
CA LEU A 102 3.83 -7.65 19.13
C LEU A 102 4.71 -6.82 18.20
N VAL A 103 4.09 -6.05 17.33
CA VAL A 103 4.78 -5.11 16.44
C VAL A 103 4.00 -3.82 16.32
N TYR A 104 4.74 -2.74 16.21
CA TYR A 104 4.24 -1.39 16.06
C TYR A 104 4.82 -0.76 14.80
N SER A 105 4.04 0.08 14.14
CA SER A 105 4.55 0.95 13.09
C SER A 105 3.95 2.34 13.27
N SER A 106 4.80 3.34 13.09
CA SER A 106 4.42 4.74 12.99
C SER A 106 5.06 5.37 11.75
N GLY A 107 4.56 6.52 11.31
CA GLY A 107 5.22 7.29 10.26
C GLY A 107 4.29 8.24 9.55
N LEU A 108 4.84 8.99 8.58
CA LEU A 108 4.07 9.91 7.75
C LEU A 108 3.70 9.21 6.44
N GLY A 109 2.40 9.13 6.16
CA GLY A 109 1.84 8.63 4.90
C GLY A 109 1.79 9.71 3.82
N HIS A 110 0.95 9.47 2.81
CA HIS A 110 0.67 10.46 1.78
C HIS A 110 0.17 11.77 2.40
N PHE A 111 0.62 12.89 1.82
CA PHE A 111 0.29 14.24 2.31
C PHE A 111 0.68 14.50 3.77
N ARG A 112 1.66 13.72 4.29
CA ARG A 112 2.21 13.86 5.64
C ARG A 112 1.23 13.55 6.77
N LYS A 113 0.17 12.79 6.50
CA LYS A 113 -0.72 12.28 7.55
C LYS A 113 0.04 11.28 8.45
N PRO A 114 0.06 11.45 9.78
CA PRO A 114 0.57 10.45 10.70
C PRO A 114 -0.26 9.16 10.64
N HIS A 115 0.42 8.02 10.72
CA HIS A 115 -0.18 6.70 10.79
C HIS A 115 0.38 5.93 11.97
N PHE A 116 -0.49 5.22 12.68
CA PHE A 116 -0.10 4.35 13.78
C PHE A 116 -0.82 3.00 13.69
N VAL A 117 -0.11 1.94 14.06
CA VAL A 117 -0.69 0.60 14.10
C VAL A 117 0.02 -0.23 15.16
N LEU A 118 -0.76 -0.99 15.92
CA LEU A 118 -0.29 -2.00 16.85
C LEU A 118 -0.93 -3.34 16.47
N ALA A 119 -0.12 -4.39 16.36
CA ALA A 119 -0.58 -5.69 15.92
C ALA A 119 0.22 -6.84 16.53
N GLU A 120 -0.30 -8.05 16.37
CA GLU A 120 0.45 -9.28 16.56
C GLU A 120 1.61 -9.37 15.54
N LEU A 121 2.81 -9.70 16.00
CA LEU A 121 3.92 -10.03 15.11
C LEU A 121 3.81 -11.47 14.62
N LYS A 122 3.45 -11.65 13.34
CA LYS A 122 3.39 -12.99 12.72
C LYS A 122 4.74 -13.49 12.25
N ARG A 123 5.53 -12.62 11.64
CA ARG A 123 6.84 -12.96 11.07
C ARG A 123 7.77 -11.75 11.11
N ALA A 124 9.01 -11.97 11.51
CA ALA A 124 10.11 -11.03 11.36
C ALA A 124 11.25 -11.75 10.64
N GLU A 125 11.73 -11.18 9.53
CA GLU A 125 12.83 -11.74 8.76
C GLU A 125 13.67 -10.63 8.11
N VAL A 126 14.81 -10.98 7.54
CA VAL A 126 15.63 -10.07 6.74
C VAL A 126 15.71 -10.64 5.33
N ARG A 127 15.35 -9.83 4.34
CA ARG A 127 15.43 -10.17 2.91
C ARG A 127 16.27 -9.13 2.19
N GLU A 128 17.32 -9.56 1.50
CA GLU A 128 18.24 -8.67 0.78
C GLU A 128 18.79 -7.50 1.62
N GLY A 129 18.98 -7.73 2.93
CA GLY A 129 19.46 -6.71 3.87
C GLY A 129 18.38 -5.76 4.41
N VAL A 130 17.12 -5.91 3.98
CA VAL A 130 15.96 -5.15 4.46
C VAL A 130 15.20 -5.97 5.49
N GLN A 131 14.86 -5.36 6.63
CA GLN A 131 14.02 -6.00 7.63
C GLN A 131 12.58 -6.05 7.12
N VAL A 132 11.92 -7.21 7.25
CA VAL A 132 10.51 -7.41 6.91
C VAL A 132 9.76 -7.80 8.16
N LEU A 133 8.78 -6.98 8.54
CA LEU A 133 7.89 -7.18 9.68
C LEU A 133 6.48 -7.43 9.15
N VAL A 134 5.96 -8.62 9.41
CA VAL A 134 4.59 -9.02 9.03
C VAL A 134 3.71 -8.98 10.25
N ALA A 135 2.79 -8.02 10.27
CA ALA A 135 1.73 -7.86 11.24
C ALA A 135 0.52 -8.75 10.88
N GLY A 136 -0.01 -9.43 11.89
CA GLY A 136 -1.24 -10.23 11.80
C GLY A 136 -2.46 -9.45 12.25
N CYS A 137 -3.08 -9.93 13.34
CA CYS A 137 -4.25 -9.30 13.94
C CYS A 137 -3.92 -7.89 14.42
N GLU A 138 -4.67 -6.90 13.93
CA GLU A 138 -4.51 -5.49 14.30
C GLU A 138 -5.31 -5.17 15.56
N TYR A 139 -4.64 -4.72 16.62
CA TYR A 139 -5.28 -4.32 17.88
C TYR A 139 -5.65 -2.83 17.92
N ALA A 140 -4.91 -2.00 17.19
CA ALA A 140 -5.22 -0.59 16.99
C ALA A 140 -4.76 -0.15 15.61
N ARG A 141 -5.57 0.69 14.95
CA ARG A 141 -5.25 1.24 13.61
C ARG A 141 -5.98 2.53 13.32
N ASP A 142 -5.44 3.25 12.35
CA ASP A 142 -6.12 4.35 11.66
C ASP A 142 -7.26 3.84 10.76
N LEU A 143 -8.15 4.76 10.40
CA LEU A 143 -9.20 4.62 9.39
C LEU A 143 -8.64 4.04 8.09
N ILE A 144 -7.66 4.74 7.51
CA ILE A 144 -6.94 4.29 6.31
C ILE A 144 -5.85 3.32 6.73
N ALA A 145 -5.88 2.10 6.20
CA ALA A 145 -4.86 1.09 6.46
C ALA A 145 -4.14 0.67 5.17
N PRO A 146 -3.06 1.36 4.78
CA PRO A 146 -2.19 0.89 3.70
C PRO A 146 -1.66 -0.50 4.05
N PRO A 147 -1.71 -1.49 3.14
CA PRO A 147 -1.38 -2.88 3.45
C PRO A 147 0.12 -3.12 3.60
N ALA A 148 0.96 -2.36 2.92
CA ALA A 148 2.42 -2.44 3.00
C ALA A 148 3.01 -1.03 2.91
N ALA A 149 4.14 -0.82 3.58
CA ALA A 149 4.96 0.37 3.40
C ALA A 149 6.40 0.15 3.90
N MET A 150 7.36 0.80 3.26
CA MET A 150 8.68 1.07 3.83
C MET A 150 8.59 2.09 4.98
N ARG A 151 9.17 1.75 6.15
CA ARG A 151 9.22 2.57 7.38
C ARG A 151 10.58 2.40 8.04
N ASP A 152 11.33 3.50 8.19
CA ASP A 152 12.66 3.52 8.82
C ASP A 152 13.64 2.43 8.32
N GLY A 153 13.57 2.12 7.02
CA GLY A 153 14.41 1.09 6.39
C GLY A 153 13.92 -0.35 6.59
N ALA A 154 12.72 -0.54 7.14
CA ALA A 154 12.04 -1.82 7.26
C ALA A 154 10.73 -1.84 6.46
N ILE A 155 10.40 -2.99 5.86
CA ILE A 155 9.11 -3.24 5.22
C ILE A 155 8.13 -3.67 6.30
N PHE A 156 7.04 -2.93 6.45
CA PHE A 156 5.95 -3.27 7.35
C PHE A 156 4.73 -3.71 6.53
N LEU A 157 4.37 -4.98 6.64
CA LEU A 157 3.22 -5.59 5.95
C LEU A 157 2.11 -5.91 6.96
N ARG A 158 0.86 -5.55 6.63
CA ARG A 158 -0.33 -5.70 7.47
C ARG A 158 -1.27 -6.73 6.87
N MET A 159 -1.20 -7.99 7.30
CA MET A 159 -1.98 -9.08 6.71
C MET A 159 -3.50 -8.85 6.82
N ASP A 160 -3.98 -8.31 7.94
CA ASP A 160 -5.41 -7.95 8.10
C ASP A 160 -5.84 -6.89 7.09
N ALA A 161 -5.02 -5.88 6.85
CA ALA A 161 -5.29 -4.84 5.85
C ALA A 161 -5.25 -5.41 4.42
N VAL A 162 -4.31 -6.31 4.11
CA VAL A 162 -4.29 -7.05 2.82
C VAL A 162 -5.59 -7.83 2.64
N ARG A 163 -5.99 -8.61 3.66
CA ARG A 163 -7.21 -9.43 3.62
C ARG A 163 -8.45 -8.58 3.36
N ARG A 164 -8.59 -7.45 4.05
CA ARG A 164 -9.70 -6.51 3.84
C ARG A 164 -9.69 -5.86 2.46
N LEU A 165 -8.51 -5.45 1.97
CA LEU A 165 -8.36 -4.91 0.62
C LEU A 165 -8.85 -5.91 -0.44
N LEU A 166 -8.47 -7.18 -0.32
CA LEU A 166 -8.87 -8.24 -1.24
C LEU A 166 -10.37 -8.51 -1.17
N TRP A 167 -10.93 -8.56 0.04
CA TRP A 167 -12.38 -8.67 0.23
C TRP A 167 -13.14 -7.53 -0.46
N ASN A 168 -12.70 -6.29 -0.27
CA ASN A 168 -13.37 -5.13 -0.86
C ASN A 168 -13.35 -5.18 -2.38
N LYS A 169 -12.22 -5.59 -2.98
CA LYS A 169 -12.12 -5.82 -4.42
C LYS A 169 -13.06 -6.94 -4.89
N TYR A 170 -13.21 -8.00 -4.11
CA TYR A 170 -14.10 -9.09 -4.43
C TYR A 170 -15.58 -8.65 -4.38
N GLU A 171 -15.98 -7.96 -3.30
CA GLU A 171 -17.35 -7.44 -3.12
C GLU A 171 -17.73 -6.47 -4.26
N GLU A 172 -16.81 -5.59 -4.66
CA GLU A 172 -17.01 -4.70 -5.83
C GLU A 172 -17.06 -5.45 -7.16
N TRP A 173 -16.24 -6.48 -7.33
CA TRP A 173 -16.15 -7.25 -8.57
C TRP A 173 -17.39 -8.10 -8.84
N GLN A 174 -18.12 -8.55 -7.81
CA GLN A 174 -19.34 -9.35 -7.99
C GLN A 174 -20.40 -8.67 -8.87
N TRP A 175 -20.32 -7.36 -9.06
CA TRP A 175 -21.23 -6.56 -9.89
C TRP A 175 -20.69 -6.26 -11.30
N LYS A 176 -19.51 -6.80 -11.66
CA LYS A 176 -18.80 -6.55 -12.93
C LYS A 176 -18.81 -7.78 -13.84
N GLU A 177 -18.33 -7.61 -15.07
CA GLU A 177 -18.11 -8.74 -15.99
C GLU A 177 -17.07 -9.72 -15.45
N LYS A 178 -17.38 -11.02 -15.58
CA LYS A 178 -16.55 -12.10 -15.02
C LYS A 178 -15.23 -12.30 -15.77
N ASP A 179 -15.17 -12.06 -17.08
CA ASP A 179 -13.96 -12.33 -17.89
C ASP A 179 -12.95 -11.17 -17.88
N THR A 180 -12.64 -10.69 -16.68
CA THR A 180 -11.63 -9.64 -16.43
C THR A 180 -10.38 -10.25 -15.80
N ALA A 181 -9.26 -9.53 -15.83
CA ALA A 181 -8.05 -9.97 -15.13
C ALA A 181 -8.33 -10.22 -13.63
N LEU A 182 -9.17 -9.39 -13.01
CA LEU A 182 -9.57 -9.55 -11.62
C LEU A 182 -10.42 -10.82 -11.41
N GLY A 183 -11.37 -11.09 -12.31
CA GLY A 183 -12.17 -12.33 -12.27
C GLY A 183 -11.31 -13.58 -12.42
N ARG A 184 -10.28 -13.54 -13.29
CA ARG A 184 -9.30 -14.64 -13.44
C ARG A 184 -8.47 -14.85 -12.18
N ALA A 185 -8.09 -13.78 -11.48
CA ALA A 185 -7.42 -13.89 -10.19
C ALA A 185 -8.31 -14.59 -9.14
N PHE A 186 -9.57 -14.15 -8.97
CA PHE A 186 -10.49 -14.77 -8.01
C PHE A 186 -10.83 -16.22 -8.36
N ALA A 187 -10.98 -16.53 -9.65
CA ALA A 187 -11.17 -17.91 -10.12
C ALA A 187 -9.96 -18.80 -9.79
N HIS A 188 -8.73 -18.28 -9.91
CA HIS A 188 -7.51 -19.01 -9.57
C HIS A 188 -7.46 -19.43 -8.09
N TYR A 189 -7.97 -18.58 -7.19
CA TYR A 189 -8.01 -18.85 -5.76
C TYR A 189 -9.28 -19.61 -5.29
N ASP A 190 -10.19 -19.97 -6.20
CA ASP A 190 -11.41 -20.75 -5.96
C ASP A 190 -12.45 -20.05 -5.05
N PHE A 191 -12.56 -18.71 -5.17
CA PHE A 191 -13.53 -17.91 -4.41
C PHE A 191 -14.99 -18.35 -4.62
N GLU A 192 -15.34 -18.96 -5.76
CA GLU A 192 -16.72 -19.41 -6.02
C GLU A 192 -17.12 -20.63 -5.17
N ARG A 193 -16.15 -21.46 -4.74
CA ARG A 193 -16.43 -22.66 -3.94
C ARG A 193 -16.19 -22.44 -2.46
N ASP A 194 -15.15 -21.70 -2.11
CA ASP A 194 -14.76 -21.44 -0.72
C ASP A 194 -14.13 -20.05 -0.60
N ILE A 195 -14.97 -19.08 -0.26
CA ILE A 195 -14.59 -17.67 -0.16
C ILE A 195 -13.52 -17.47 0.92
N GLU A 196 -13.70 -18.06 2.10
CA GLU A 196 -12.77 -17.85 3.23
C GLU A 196 -11.40 -18.43 2.91
N ARG A 197 -11.35 -19.67 2.42
CA ARG A 197 -10.10 -20.31 2.01
C ARG A 197 -9.45 -19.63 0.82
N GLY A 198 -10.25 -19.17 -0.15
CA GLY A 198 -9.77 -18.42 -1.30
C GLY A 198 -9.15 -17.09 -0.89
N LEU A 199 -9.80 -16.38 0.04
CA LEU A 199 -9.33 -15.13 0.61
C LEU A 199 -8.01 -15.34 1.36
N ASP A 200 -7.90 -16.36 2.21
CA ASP A 200 -6.67 -16.62 2.96
C ASP A 200 -5.48 -16.94 2.05
N ARG A 201 -5.69 -17.79 1.02
CA ARG A 201 -4.64 -18.10 0.03
C ARG A 201 -4.21 -16.89 -0.78
N MET A 202 -5.18 -16.07 -1.19
CA MET A 202 -4.89 -14.84 -1.93
C MET A 202 -4.19 -13.82 -1.03
N THR A 203 -4.57 -13.70 0.24
CA THR A 203 -3.87 -12.84 1.22
C THR A 203 -2.41 -13.22 1.36
N GLU A 204 -2.08 -14.51 1.46
CA GLU A 204 -0.68 -14.96 1.53
C GLU A 204 0.09 -14.63 0.25
N ALA A 205 -0.48 -14.90 -0.92
CA ALA A 205 0.16 -14.65 -2.20
C ALA A 205 0.36 -13.14 -2.48
N GLU A 206 -0.66 -12.33 -2.25
CA GLU A 206 -0.57 -10.88 -2.48
C GLU A 206 0.25 -10.17 -1.40
N SER A 207 0.33 -10.72 -0.18
CA SER A 207 1.29 -10.28 0.84
C SER A 207 2.73 -10.42 0.35
N GLU A 208 3.07 -11.55 -0.25
CA GLU A 208 4.40 -11.77 -0.84
C GLU A 208 4.63 -10.83 -2.04
N ALA A 209 3.64 -10.64 -2.92
CA ALA A 209 3.76 -9.71 -4.05
C ALA A 209 3.99 -8.26 -3.59
N MET A 210 3.33 -7.82 -2.51
CA MET A 210 3.56 -6.51 -1.90
C MET A 210 4.96 -6.40 -1.28
N ILE A 211 5.45 -7.43 -0.59
CA ILE A 211 6.84 -7.44 -0.08
C ILE A 211 7.84 -7.31 -1.24
N LEU A 212 7.62 -8.03 -2.35
CA LEU A 212 8.47 -7.94 -3.54
C LEU A 212 8.46 -6.53 -4.15
N HIS A 213 7.31 -5.86 -4.16
CA HIS A 213 7.19 -4.47 -4.59
C HIS A 213 8.03 -3.52 -3.74
N GLU A 214 7.91 -3.60 -2.40
CA GLU A 214 8.68 -2.75 -1.49
C GLU A 214 10.20 -3.02 -1.58
N ILE A 215 10.62 -4.28 -1.78
CA ILE A 215 12.02 -4.63 -2.07
C ILE A 215 12.45 -4.00 -3.41
N GLY A 216 11.59 -4.07 -4.42
CA GLY A 216 11.81 -3.43 -5.71
C GLY A 216 11.98 -1.92 -5.59
N GLU A 217 11.18 -1.24 -4.78
CA GLU A 217 11.31 0.20 -4.52
C GLU A 217 12.64 0.52 -3.87
N ALA A 218 13.03 -0.21 -2.82
CA ALA A 218 14.31 -0.02 -2.15
C ALA A 218 15.49 -0.17 -3.12
N ARG A 219 15.42 -1.17 -4.01
CA ARG A 219 16.44 -1.41 -5.03
C ARG A 219 16.46 -0.31 -6.09
N ALA A 220 15.30 0.15 -6.53
CA ALA A 220 15.18 1.25 -7.48
C ALA A 220 15.79 2.55 -6.89
N GLU A 221 15.46 2.88 -5.65
CA GLU A 221 16.00 4.07 -4.96
C GLU A 221 17.52 3.97 -4.77
N SER A 222 18.05 2.79 -4.43
CA SER A 222 19.50 2.56 -4.37
C SER A 222 20.19 2.78 -5.73
N LEU A 223 19.58 2.36 -6.84
CA LEU A 223 20.11 2.54 -8.21
C LEU A 223 20.04 3.98 -8.70
N LEU A 224 19.08 4.76 -8.21
CA LEU A 224 18.83 6.15 -8.60
C LEU A 224 19.62 7.15 -7.75
N GLY A 225 19.94 6.79 -6.50
CA GLY A 225 20.78 7.57 -5.60
C GLY A 225 20.07 8.77 -4.95
N GLU A 226 20.83 9.55 -4.19
CA GLU A 226 20.30 10.66 -3.36
C GLU A 226 19.60 11.75 -4.17
N ASP A 227 20.02 11.99 -5.41
CA ASP A 227 19.43 13.01 -6.30
C ASP A 227 17.95 12.74 -6.58
N TRP A 228 17.54 11.47 -6.62
CA TRP A 228 16.15 11.08 -6.79
C TRP A 228 15.31 11.43 -5.56
N ASN A 229 15.80 11.06 -4.37
CA ASN A 229 15.12 11.33 -3.11
C ASN A 229 15.02 12.83 -2.83
N ALA A 230 16.08 13.58 -3.14
CA ALA A 230 16.10 15.03 -3.04
C ALA A 230 15.06 15.69 -3.96
N MET A 231 14.97 15.24 -5.22
CA MET A 231 13.93 15.70 -6.16
C MET A 231 12.53 15.39 -5.61
N LEU A 232 12.26 14.13 -5.28
CA LEU A 232 10.94 13.68 -4.81
C LEU A 232 10.47 14.47 -3.58
N GLY A 233 11.38 14.75 -2.64
CA GLY A 233 11.10 15.54 -1.44
C GLY A 233 10.85 17.04 -1.68
N GLN A 234 11.19 17.56 -2.86
CA GLN A 234 11.03 18.97 -3.22
C GLN A 234 9.88 19.23 -4.22
N LEU A 235 9.21 18.17 -4.72
CA LEU A 235 8.05 18.34 -5.60
C LEU A 235 6.88 18.95 -4.82
N SER A 236 6.24 19.95 -5.41
CA SER A 236 5.01 20.57 -4.91
C SER A 236 3.81 20.27 -5.80
N SER A 237 4.01 19.92 -7.08
CA SER A 237 2.94 19.49 -7.96
C SER A 237 2.54 18.04 -7.71
N ARG A 238 1.24 17.84 -7.44
CA ARG A 238 0.61 16.52 -7.35
C ARG A 238 0.81 15.68 -8.62
N HIS A 239 0.70 16.26 -9.82
CA HIS A 239 0.84 15.47 -11.05
C HIS A 239 2.29 15.08 -11.32
N ALA A 240 3.25 15.96 -10.98
CA ALA A 240 4.67 15.64 -11.07
C ALA A 240 5.03 14.49 -10.11
N GLU A 241 4.57 14.55 -8.86
CA GLU A 241 4.80 13.48 -7.89
C GLU A 241 4.19 12.15 -8.36
N LEU A 242 2.95 12.16 -8.86
CA LEU A 242 2.29 10.96 -9.39
C LEU A 242 3.05 10.34 -10.58
N LEU A 243 3.59 11.16 -11.48
CA LEU A 243 4.39 10.69 -12.62
C LEU A 243 5.70 10.05 -12.15
N VAL A 244 6.44 10.75 -11.29
CA VAL A 244 7.74 10.30 -10.77
C VAL A 244 7.59 8.98 -10.00
N ARG A 245 6.58 8.87 -9.13
CA ARG A 245 6.26 7.62 -8.42
C ARG A 245 5.88 6.51 -9.40
N ALA A 246 4.99 6.76 -10.37
CA ALA A 246 4.61 5.75 -11.35
C ALA A 246 5.79 5.17 -12.15
N VAL A 247 6.79 5.99 -12.48
CA VAL A 247 8.02 5.53 -13.15
C VAL A 247 8.89 4.68 -12.22
N ARG A 248 9.06 5.09 -10.95
CA ARG A 248 9.78 4.29 -9.94
C ARG A 248 9.07 2.96 -9.68
N ASP A 249 7.76 2.96 -9.53
CA ASP A 249 6.98 1.75 -9.26
C ASP A 249 7.11 0.75 -10.42
N HIS A 250 7.12 1.22 -11.67
CA HIS A 250 7.41 0.36 -12.83
C HIS A 250 8.83 -0.18 -12.83
N LEU A 251 9.82 0.63 -12.46
CA LEU A 251 11.20 0.17 -12.31
C LEU A 251 11.29 -0.90 -11.21
N ALA A 252 10.71 -0.65 -10.04
CA ALA A 252 10.64 -1.58 -8.91
C ALA A 252 10.01 -2.92 -9.32
N ASP A 253 8.86 -2.86 -9.98
CA ASP A 253 8.14 -4.05 -10.41
C ASP A 253 8.86 -4.81 -11.52
N CYS A 254 9.60 -4.15 -12.41
CA CYS A 254 10.41 -4.82 -13.43
C CYS A 254 11.74 -5.35 -12.88
N LEU A 255 12.26 -4.80 -11.78
CA LEU A 255 13.48 -5.28 -11.12
C LEU A 255 13.24 -6.54 -10.28
N VAL A 256 12.10 -6.59 -9.59
CA VAL A 256 11.86 -7.60 -8.53
C VAL A 256 10.51 -8.28 -8.68
N THR A 257 9.40 -7.54 -8.60
CA THR A 257 8.04 -8.12 -8.51
C THR A 257 7.70 -9.02 -9.68
N LEU A 258 7.59 -8.47 -10.89
CA LEU A 258 7.15 -9.21 -12.08
C LEU A 258 8.10 -10.35 -12.47
N PRO A 259 9.44 -10.17 -12.48
CA PRO A 259 10.36 -11.29 -12.72
C PRO A 259 10.14 -12.44 -11.74
N THR A 260 10.00 -12.13 -10.44
CA THR A 260 9.80 -13.15 -9.41
C THR A 260 8.45 -13.85 -9.56
N LEU A 261 7.38 -13.11 -9.85
CA LEU A 261 6.05 -13.71 -10.08
C LEU A 261 6.04 -14.62 -11.33
N LEU A 262 6.76 -14.24 -12.38
CA LEU A 262 6.92 -15.04 -13.60
C LEU A 262 7.74 -16.31 -13.33
N GLU A 263 8.88 -16.18 -12.66
CA GLU A 263 9.75 -17.30 -12.30
C GLU A 263 9.03 -18.34 -11.42
N ARG A 264 8.23 -17.87 -10.46
CA ARG A 264 7.46 -18.72 -9.54
C ARG A 264 6.15 -19.24 -10.13
N GLU A 265 5.83 -18.88 -11.38
CA GLU A 265 4.53 -19.16 -12.01
C GLU A 265 3.35 -18.74 -11.10
N ALA A 266 3.45 -17.57 -10.47
CA ALA A 266 2.43 -17.03 -9.56
C ALA A 266 1.23 -16.47 -10.34
N ILE A 267 0.51 -17.35 -11.05
CA ILE A 267 -0.52 -17.01 -12.03
C ILE A 267 -1.63 -16.13 -11.45
N GLY A 268 -2.12 -16.46 -10.24
CA GLY A 268 -3.12 -15.66 -9.54
C GLY A 268 -2.68 -14.21 -9.30
N SER A 269 -1.45 -14.01 -8.82
CA SER A 269 -0.87 -12.70 -8.57
C SER A 269 -0.53 -11.94 -9.86
N LEU A 270 -0.15 -12.62 -10.94
CA LEU A 270 0.00 -11.98 -12.25
C LEU A 270 -1.34 -11.41 -12.74
N HIS A 271 -2.43 -12.18 -12.65
CA HIS A 271 -3.76 -11.68 -12.96
C HIS A 271 -4.17 -10.50 -12.08
N PHE A 272 -3.89 -10.58 -10.78
CA PHE A 272 -4.20 -9.51 -9.83
C PHE A 272 -3.37 -8.24 -10.10
N TYR A 273 -2.08 -8.35 -10.40
CA TYR A 273 -1.24 -7.23 -10.78
C TYR A 273 -1.83 -6.50 -12.00
N LEU A 274 -2.13 -7.24 -13.07
CA LEU A 274 -2.68 -6.65 -14.30
C LEU A 274 -4.07 -6.02 -14.09
N ALA A 275 -4.87 -6.58 -13.18
CA ALA A 275 -6.14 -6.00 -12.79
C ALA A 275 -6.00 -4.65 -12.07
N ASN A 276 -4.93 -4.46 -11.31
CA ASN A 276 -4.66 -3.25 -10.53
C ASN A 276 -3.78 -2.23 -11.26
N LEU A 277 -3.20 -2.59 -12.40
CA LEU A 277 -2.51 -1.67 -13.29
C LEU A 277 -3.49 -0.62 -13.84
N SER A 278 -3.43 0.59 -13.29
CA SER A 278 -4.40 1.66 -13.56
C SER A 278 -3.73 3.04 -13.62
N GLY A 279 -4.50 4.07 -13.97
CA GLY A 279 -4.03 5.47 -14.00
C GLY A 279 -2.78 5.68 -14.85
N LEU A 280 -1.84 6.48 -14.35
CA LEU A 280 -0.57 6.78 -15.02
C LEU A 280 0.27 5.52 -15.27
N ARG A 281 0.29 4.57 -14.33
CA ARG A 281 1.05 3.33 -14.50
C ARG A 281 0.58 2.57 -15.75
N ARG A 282 -0.73 2.41 -15.93
CA ARG A 282 -1.28 1.79 -17.16
C ARG A 282 -1.01 2.62 -18.42
N ALA A 283 -1.15 3.94 -18.33
CA ALA A 283 -0.95 4.83 -19.48
C ALA A 283 0.51 4.86 -19.97
N LEU A 284 1.47 4.68 -19.06
CA LEU A 284 2.90 4.65 -19.33
C LEU A 284 3.37 3.32 -19.90
N PHE A 285 2.75 2.19 -19.57
CA PHE A 285 3.26 0.87 -19.96
C PHE A 285 2.25 0.05 -20.81
N PRO A 286 1.79 0.56 -21.98
CA PRO A 286 0.85 -0.15 -22.84
C PRO A 286 1.35 -1.50 -23.37
N ALA A 287 2.66 -1.73 -23.49
CA ALA A 287 3.20 -3.02 -23.91
C ALA A 287 2.90 -4.15 -22.90
N LEU A 288 2.76 -3.83 -21.61
CA LEU A 288 2.53 -4.84 -20.58
C LEU A 288 1.12 -5.49 -20.69
N PRO A 289 0.01 -4.74 -20.81
CA PRO A 289 -1.29 -5.31 -21.14
C PRO A 289 -1.32 -6.11 -22.46
N GLN A 290 -0.59 -5.66 -23.49
CA GLN A 290 -0.52 -6.38 -24.78
C GLN A 290 0.19 -7.74 -24.63
N ALA A 291 1.30 -7.77 -23.88
CA ALA A 291 2.00 -9.02 -23.59
C ALA A 291 1.18 -9.95 -22.69
N TYR A 292 0.37 -9.39 -21.78
CA TYR A 292 -0.61 -10.14 -21.00
C TYR A 292 -1.70 -10.77 -21.89
N GLU A 293 -2.26 -10.03 -22.85
CA GLU A 293 -3.23 -10.58 -23.81
C GLU A 293 -2.63 -11.73 -24.63
N ALA A 294 -1.40 -11.56 -25.12
CA ALA A 294 -0.69 -12.63 -25.83
C ALA A 294 -0.55 -13.91 -24.96
N TRP A 295 -0.19 -13.76 -23.68
CA TRP A 295 -0.13 -14.87 -22.73
C TRP A 295 -1.50 -15.55 -22.55
N LEU A 296 -2.60 -14.79 -22.51
CA LEU A 296 -3.93 -15.38 -22.41
C LEU A 296 -4.28 -16.23 -23.63
N ASP A 297 -3.90 -15.79 -24.83
CA ASP A 297 -4.21 -16.46 -26.10
C ASP A 297 -3.38 -17.73 -26.30
N ASN A 298 -2.08 -17.67 -26.02
CA ASN A 298 -1.14 -18.76 -26.31
C ASN A 298 -0.77 -19.63 -25.10
N ARG A 299 -1.15 -19.22 -23.88
CA ARG A 299 -0.80 -19.85 -22.60
C ARG A 299 0.71 -19.93 -22.34
N ASP A 300 1.48 -19.03 -22.93
CA ASP A 300 2.94 -18.92 -22.81
C ASP A 300 3.34 -17.55 -22.23
N THR A 301 4.09 -17.57 -21.13
CA THR A 301 4.56 -16.36 -20.44
C THR A 301 5.82 -15.77 -21.08
N ALA A 302 6.40 -16.39 -22.11
CA ALA A 302 7.65 -15.95 -22.73
C ALA A 302 7.61 -14.50 -23.24
N THR A 303 6.53 -14.10 -23.93
CA THR A 303 6.37 -12.72 -24.39
C THR A 303 6.28 -11.75 -23.22
N LEU A 304 5.52 -12.10 -22.19
CA LEU A 304 5.39 -11.29 -20.97
C LEU A 304 6.74 -11.13 -20.25
N ALA A 305 7.49 -12.22 -20.12
CA ALA A 305 8.82 -12.20 -19.51
C ALA A 305 9.83 -11.34 -20.30
N GLN A 306 9.81 -11.44 -21.64
CA GLN A 306 10.65 -10.59 -22.50
C GLN A 306 10.31 -9.11 -22.36
N THR A 307 9.01 -8.78 -22.33
CA THR A 307 8.55 -7.40 -22.12
C THR A 307 9.01 -6.86 -20.78
N VAL A 308 8.87 -7.63 -19.69
CA VAL A 308 9.33 -7.23 -18.34
C VAL A 308 10.84 -7.04 -18.30
N ALA A 309 11.61 -7.97 -18.87
CA ALA A 309 13.08 -7.88 -18.89
C ALA A 309 13.58 -6.65 -19.68
N ALA A 310 12.96 -6.34 -20.82
CA ALA A 310 13.30 -5.14 -21.60
C ALA A 310 12.89 -3.84 -20.87
N ALA A 311 11.82 -3.89 -20.07
CA ALA A 311 11.27 -2.73 -19.38
C ALA A 311 12.15 -2.22 -18.24
N GLU A 312 12.93 -3.08 -17.59
CA GLU A 312 13.87 -2.67 -16.53
C GLU A 312 14.79 -1.52 -17.00
N ALA A 313 15.48 -1.73 -18.13
CA ALA A 313 16.40 -0.73 -18.69
C ALA A 313 15.68 0.55 -19.14
N HIS A 314 14.47 0.41 -19.69
CA HIS A 314 13.64 1.54 -20.09
C HIS A 314 13.24 2.40 -18.90
N TRP A 315 12.70 1.79 -17.84
CA TRP A 315 12.24 2.54 -16.66
C TRP A 315 13.40 3.16 -15.88
N LEU A 316 14.57 2.52 -15.84
CA LEU A 316 15.77 3.12 -15.27
C LEU A 316 16.21 4.36 -16.07
N SER A 317 16.17 4.29 -17.40
CA SER A 317 16.47 5.44 -18.26
C SER A 317 15.44 6.56 -18.07
N ALA A 318 14.16 6.23 -18.02
CA ALA A 318 13.07 7.17 -17.79
C ALA A 318 13.25 7.89 -16.44
N ALA A 319 13.49 7.15 -15.36
CA ALA A 319 13.72 7.72 -14.03
C ALA A 319 14.89 8.71 -14.02
N ARG A 320 16.04 8.31 -14.59
CA ARG A 320 17.21 9.19 -14.71
C ARG A 320 16.94 10.45 -15.55
N ARG A 321 16.12 10.34 -16.60
CA ARG A 321 15.69 11.49 -17.39
C ARG A 321 14.85 12.46 -16.56
N LEU A 322 13.90 11.97 -15.76
CA LEU A 322 13.10 12.83 -14.87
C LEU A 322 13.99 13.58 -13.85
N THR A 323 14.91 12.87 -13.21
CA THR A 323 15.90 13.47 -12.30
C THR A 323 16.75 14.53 -12.99
N SER A 324 17.25 14.24 -14.19
CA SER A 324 18.03 15.21 -14.97
C SER A 324 17.20 16.42 -15.40
N THR A 325 15.93 16.24 -15.77
CA THR A 325 15.04 17.35 -16.13
C THR A 325 14.83 18.28 -14.95
N TYR A 326 14.59 17.72 -13.75
CA TYR A 326 14.41 18.53 -12.55
C TYR A 326 15.68 19.32 -12.18
N HIS A 327 16.83 18.66 -12.14
CA HIS A 327 18.09 19.28 -11.70
C HIS A 327 18.73 20.21 -12.73
N HIS A 328 18.35 20.13 -14.01
CA HIS A 328 18.85 21.05 -15.03
C HIS A 328 18.38 22.50 -14.79
N ASP A 329 17.16 22.67 -14.28
CA ASP A 329 16.60 23.96 -13.87
C ASP A 329 15.71 23.77 -12.63
N PRO A 330 16.29 23.69 -11.42
CA PRO A 330 15.52 23.40 -10.20
C PRO A 330 14.39 24.40 -9.93
N ALA A 331 14.50 25.64 -10.41
CA ALA A 331 13.47 26.66 -10.26
C ALA A 331 12.20 26.35 -11.07
N HIS A 332 12.34 25.62 -12.19
CA HIS A 332 11.22 25.24 -13.05
C HIS A 332 11.03 23.72 -13.18
N GLY A 333 11.86 22.91 -12.54
CA GLY A 333 11.88 21.45 -12.66
C GLY A 333 10.52 20.82 -12.33
N ASP A 334 9.87 21.27 -11.25
CA ASP A 334 8.53 20.80 -10.88
C ASP A 334 7.48 21.16 -11.94
N ALA A 335 7.51 22.39 -12.46
CA ALA A 335 6.60 22.83 -13.53
C ALA A 335 6.82 22.06 -14.85
N GLN A 336 8.07 21.72 -15.17
CA GLN A 336 8.41 20.91 -16.34
C GLN A 336 7.88 19.47 -16.19
N LEU A 337 8.10 18.84 -15.03
CA LEU A 337 7.56 17.51 -14.75
C LEU A 337 6.03 17.50 -14.71
N ASN A 338 5.41 18.53 -14.15
CA ASN A 338 3.95 18.70 -14.18
C ASN A 338 3.41 18.82 -15.61
N THR A 339 4.10 19.56 -16.48
CA THR A 339 3.73 19.70 -17.89
C THR A 339 3.86 18.36 -18.62
N LEU A 340 4.92 17.60 -18.33
CA LEU A 340 5.11 16.25 -18.86
C LEU A 340 4.00 15.30 -18.40
N ALA A 341 3.63 15.34 -17.12
CA ALA A 341 2.57 14.53 -16.53
C ALA A 341 1.18 14.83 -17.12
N GLY A 342 0.91 16.09 -17.46
CA GLY A 342 -0.35 16.54 -18.08
C GLY A 342 -0.37 16.51 -19.61
N GLY A 343 0.76 16.21 -20.25
CA GLY A 343 0.96 16.25 -21.70
C GLY A 343 0.91 14.87 -22.38
N ASP A 344 1.47 14.79 -23.58
CA ASP A 344 1.64 13.51 -24.28
C ASP A 344 2.82 12.73 -23.67
N LEU A 345 2.50 11.66 -22.94
CA LEU A 345 3.46 10.75 -22.32
C LEU A 345 4.26 9.91 -23.34
N ALA A 346 4.10 10.11 -24.65
CA ALA A 346 4.77 9.35 -25.71
C ALA A 346 6.27 9.15 -25.50
N SER A 347 6.97 10.15 -24.95
CA SER A 347 8.42 10.07 -24.72
C SER A 347 8.85 9.16 -23.56
N LEU A 348 7.89 8.67 -22.76
CA LEU A 348 8.08 7.79 -21.62
C LEU A 348 7.37 6.43 -21.78
N LYS A 349 6.49 6.29 -22.78
CA LYS A 349 5.70 5.07 -22.97
C LYS A 349 6.59 3.88 -23.35
N LEU A 350 6.22 2.70 -22.87
CA LEU A 350 6.76 1.42 -23.32
C LEU A 350 5.66 0.51 -23.84
#